data_AF-A0A925GUA8-F1
#
_entry.id   AF-A0A925GUA8-F1
#
_cell.length_a   1.000
_cell.length_b   1.000
_cell.length_c   1.000
_cell.angle_alpha   90.00
_cell.angle_beta   90.00
_cell.angle_gamma   90.00
#
_symmetry.space_group_name_H-M   'P 1'
#
loop_
_entity.id
_entity.type
_entity.pdbx_description
1 polymer ?
#
loop_
_entity_poly.entity_id
_entity_poly.type
_entity_poly.pdbx_seq_one_letter_code
_entity_poly.pdbx_strand_id
1 'polypeptide(L)'
;MKKKIAYLFTWTWGVAALLAGCGKSGDELAGRTQRALDSLTTSRYFADPDVRQELRGELAAFYQNRQYRLAWVSGEKPLAQAEDLLKSIDRAYQEGFQPDDYNAKEIRSLQQKVFGANARDNNRLADLIELDFRMTANYLTYASHLFSGRTNPTRLNKDWLSKPRKKDLSAYLEAAIGNNQVGQSLADLLPRSAQYTNLRQQLMHYAAIGA
;
A
#
# COMPACT_ATOMS: atom_id res chain seq x y z
N MET A 1 -45.48 -0.81 -61.12
CA MET A 1 -46.66 -0.32 -60.38
C MET A 1 -46.45 -0.55 -58.90
N LYS A 2 -46.72 0.50 -58.07
CA LYS A 2 -46.67 0.56 -56.59
C LYS A 2 -45.26 0.58 -55.97
N LYS A 3 -44.88 1.44 -55.03
CA LYS A 3 -45.17 2.84 -54.66
C LYS A 3 -44.03 3.18 -53.67
N LYS A 4 -43.41 4.36 -53.79
CA LYS A 4 -42.33 4.86 -52.93
C LYS A 4 -42.81 5.09 -51.49
N ILE A 5 -41.97 4.81 -50.48
CA ILE A 5 -42.04 5.44 -49.15
C ILE A 5 -40.62 5.84 -48.74
N ALA A 6 -40.44 7.14 -48.56
CA ALA A 6 -39.23 7.78 -48.08
C ALA A 6 -39.27 7.86 -46.55
N TYR A 7 -38.15 7.55 -45.90
CA TYR A 7 -37.88 7.99 -44.54
C TYR A 7 -36.49 8.62 -44.51
N LEU A 8 -36.49 9.96 -44.53
CA LEU A 8 -35.36 10.78 -44.10
C LEU A 8 -35.39 10.78 -42.57
N PHE A 9 -34.46 10.07 -41.94
CA PHE A 9 -34.22 10.21 -40.51
C PHE A 9 -32.84 10.85 -40.33
N THR A 10 -32.83 12.18 -40.41
CA THR A 10 -31.69 12.99 -40.01
C THR A 10 -31.59 12.95 -38.49
N TRP A 11 -30.67 12.14 -37.98
CA TRP A 11 -30.30 12.20 -36.57
C TRP A 11 -29.03 13.03 -36.43
N THR A 12 -29.19 14.34 -36.50
CA THR A 12 -28.23 15.28 -35.94
C THR A 12 -28.48 15.36 -34.44
N TRP A 13 -27.83 14.50 -33.67
CA TRP A 13 -27.54 14.79 -32.26
C TRP A 13 -26.01 14.88 -32.14
N GLY A 14 -25.53 16.12 -32.21
CA GLY A 14 -24.29 16.47 -31.54
C GLY A 14 -24.48 16.40 -30.02
N VAL A 15 -23.33 16.33 -29.35
CA VAL A 15 -23.03 16.52 -27.92
C VAL A 15 -22.40 15.28 -27.29
N ALA A 16 -21.06 15.35 -27.18
CA ALA A 16 -20.24 14.97 -26.03
C ALA A 16 -18.77 15.22 -26.44
N ALA A 17 -18.29 16.47 -26.47
CA ALA A 17 -17.76 17.19 -25.31
C ALA A 17 -16.85 16.32 -24.40
N LEU A 18 -15.54 16.44 -24.65
CA LEU A 18 -14.44 16.48 -23.66
C LEU A 18 -14.20 15.25 -22.76
N LEU A 19 -13.38 14.31 -23.24
CA LEU A 19 -12.54 13.43 -22.40
C LEU A 19 -11.03 13.66 -22.61
N ALA A 20 -10.62 14.88 -22.95
CA ALA A 20 -9.23 15.17 -23.28
C ALA A 20 -8.31 15.48 -22.07
N GLY A 21 -8.84 15.53 -20.85
CA GLY A 21 -8.10 16.01 -19.67
C GLY A 21 -7.47 14.93 -18.78
N CYS A 22 -8.10 13.75 -18.65
CA CYS A 22 -7.72 12.78 -17.61
C CYS A 22 -6.52 11.88 -18.00
N GLY A 23 -6.31 11.64 -19.30
CA GLY A 23 -5.22 10.78 -19.78
C GLY A 23 -3.82 11.38 -19.59
N LYS A 24 -3.65 12.67 -19.96
CA LYS A 24 -2.32 13.32 -19.93
C LYS A 24 -1.75 13.45 -18.52
N SER A 25 -2.60 13.75 -17.52
CA SER A 25 -2.15 13.86 -16.12
C SER A 25 -1.79 12.51 -15.52
N GLY A 26 -2.49 11.45 -15.91
CA GLY A 26 -2.19 10.09 -15.45
C GLY A 26 -0.84 9.58 -15.97
N ASP A 27 -0.57 9.79 -17.26
CA ASP A 27 0.68 9.38 -17.91
C ASP A 27 1.88 10.15 -17.35
N GLU A 28 1.73 11.47 -17.10
CA GLU A 28 2.77 12.27 -16.47
C GLU A 28 3.10 11.76 -15.06
N LEU A 29 2.07 11.49 -14.25
CA LEU A 29 2.24 10.98 -12.89
C LEU A 29 2.95 9.61 -12.91
N ALA A 30 2.53 8.69 -13.77
CA ALA A 30 3.18 7.38 -13.92
C ALA A 30 4.67 7.52 -14.30
N GLY A 31 5.01 8.41 -15.24
CA GLY A 31 6.41 8.67 -15.62
C GLY A 31 7.24 9.34 -14.52
N ARG A 32 6.62 10.12 -13.62
CA ARG A 32 7.30 10.63 -12.41
C ARG A 32 7.49 9.52 -11.36
N THR A 33 6.48 8.67 -11.15
CA THR A 33 6.55 7.52 -10.24
C THR A 33 7.68 6.57 -10.65
N GLN A 34 7.81 6.24 -11.94
CA GLN A 34 8.91 5.42 -12.44
C GLN A 34 10.28 6.02 -12.12
N ARG A 35 10.50 7.31 -12.43
CA ARG A 35 11.77 7.98 -12.14
C ARG A 35 12.08 8.03 -10.64
N ALA A 36 11.06 8.27 -9.82
CA ALA A 36 11.20 8.26 -8.37
C ALA A 36 11.62 6.87 -7.86
N LEU A 37 11.01 5.81 -8.39
CA LEU A 37 11.34 4.42 -8.08
C LEU A 37 12.79 4.08 -8.46
N ASP A 38 13.25 4.50 -9.64
CA ASP A 38 14.60 4.25 -10.12
C ASP A 38 15.65 4.96 -9.25
N SER A 39 15.34 6.16 -8.76
CA SER A 39 16.19 6.95 -7.86
C SER A 39 16.10 6.57 -6.38
N LEU A 40 15.33 5.53 -6.03
CA LEU A 40 14.94 5.26 -4.65
C LEU A 40 16.12 4.86 -3.76
N THR A 41 16.28 5.56 -2.64
CA THR A 41 17.17 5.17 -1.54
C THR A 41 16.41 4.27 -0.56
N THR A 42 16.76 2.99 -0.49
CA THR A 42 15.97 1.99 0.25
C THR A 42 15.83 2.29 1.74
N SER A 43 16.89 2.79 2.38
CA SER A 43 16.89 3.09 3.83
C SER A 43 15.85 4.13 4.24
N ARG A 44 15.39 4.98 3.32
CA ARG A 44 14.35 5.99 3.57
C ARG A 44 12.97 5.38 3.83
N TYR A 45 12.68 4.24 3.20
CA TYR A 45 11.36 3.62 3.21
C TYR A 45 11.32 2.34 4.06
N PHE A 46 12.45 1.67 4.20
CA PHE A 46 12.58 0.40 4.91
C PHE A 46 13.61 0.55 6.04
N ALA A 47 13.12 0.89 7.22
CA ALA A 47 13.95 1.09 8.41
C ALA A 47 14.65 -0.20 8.82
N ASP A 48 13.91 -1.31 8.84
CA ASP A 48 14.42 -2.62 9.26
C ASP A 48 15.46 -3.16 8.25
N PRO A 49 16.75 -3.28 8.65
CA PRO A 49 17.81 -3.72 7.75
C PRO A 49 17.69 -5.19 7.33
N ASP A 50 16.97 -6.03 8.08
CA ASP A 50 16.93 -7.47 7.85
C ASP A 50 16.06 -7.84 6.65
N VAL A 51 15.01 -7.05 6.40
CA VAL A 51 14.07 -7.24 5.28
C VAL A 51 14.27 -6.21 4.15
N ARG A 52 15.07 -5.16 4.39
CA ARG A 52 15.24 -4.00 3.51
C ARG A 52 15.47 -4.35 2.02
N GLN A 53 16.40 -5.24 1.74
CA GLN A 53 16.80 -5.53 0.35
C GLN A 53 15.74 -6.34 -0.39
N GLU A 54 15.13 -7.31 0.28
CA GLU A 54 14.03 -8.11 -0.27
C GLU A 54 12.82 -7.21 -0.56
N LEU A 55 12.41 -6.38 0.41
CA LEU A 55 11.24 -5.52 0.25
C LEU A 55 11.44 -4.38 -0.76
N ARG A 56 12.69 -3.97 -1.05
CA ARG A 56 12.98 -3.07 -2.18
C ARG A 56 12.54 -3.72 -3.50
N GLY A 57 12.83 -5.00 -3.67
CA GLY A 57 12.45 -5.78 -4.85
C GLY A 57 10.92 -5.90 -4.96
N GLU A 58 10.26 -6.22 -3.84
CA GLU A 58 8.79 -6.31 -3.77
C GLU A 58 8.10 -4.99 -4.13
N LEU A 59 8.60 -3.86 -3.61
CA LEU A 59 8.06 -2.54 -3.93
C LEU A 59 8.27 -2.18 -5.42
N ALA A 60 9.44 -2.51 -5.98
CA ALA A 60 9.68 -2.28 -7.40
C ALA A 60 8.76 -3.13 -8.29
N ALA A 61 8.64 -4.43 -8.00
CA ALA A 61 7.75 -5.34 -8.70
C ALA A 61 6.29 -4.88 -8.63
N PHE A 62 5.86 -4.38 -7.47
CA PHE A 62 4.49 -3.87 -7.26
C PHE A 62 4.16 -2.72 -8.22
N TYR A 63 5.00 -1.68 -8.27
CA TYR A 63 4.74 -0.56 -9.17
C TYR A 63 4.96 -0.90 -10.65
N GLN A 64 5.90 -1.78 -10.99
CA GLN A 64 6.06 -2.27 -12.36
C GLN A 64 4.78 -2.96 -12.85
N ASN A 65 4.22 -3.87 -12.05
CA ASN A 65 2.99 -4.59 -12.39
C ASN A 65 1.77 -3.66 -12.52
N ARG A 66 1.75 -2.55 -11.77
CA ARG A 66 0.69 -1.52 -11.82
C ARG A 66 0.89 -0.49 -12.93
N GLN A 67 1.93 -0.62 -13.76
CA GLN A 67 2.31 0.39 -14.75
C GLN A 67 2.54 1.77 -14.10
N TYR A 68 3.17 1.76 -12.93
CA TYR A 68 3.52 2.93 -12.12
C TYR A 68 2.33 3.79 -11.64
N ARG A 69 1.10 3.26 -11.70
CA ARG A 69 -0.07 3.88 -11.10
C ARG A 69 -0.03 3.77 -9.57
N LEU A 70 -0.38 4.87 -8.90
CA LEU A 70 -0.49 4.93 -7.45
C LEU A 70 -1.51 3.90 -6.92
N ALA A 71 -1.27 3.42 -5.71
CA ALA A 71 -2.07 2.36 -5.09
C ALA A 71 -3.04 2.85 -4.03
N TRP A 72 -2.75 3.96 -3.37
CA TRP A 72 -3.44 4.43 -2.17
C TRP A 72 -4.22 5.72 -2.39
N VAL A 73 -4.12 6.31 -3.58
CA VAL A 73 -4.75 7.58 -3.94
C VAL A 73 -5.56 7.42 -5.23
N SER A 74 -6.76 7.99 -5.24
CA SER A 74 -7.58 8.13 -6.45
C SER A 74 -7.95 9.60 -6.65
N GLY A 75 -7.35 10.23 -7.66
CA GLY A 75 -7.54 11.65 -7.94
C GLY A 75 -7.07 12.50 -6.76
N GLU A 76 -7.99 13.21 -6.13
CA GLU A 76 -7.70 14.16 -5.05
C GLU A 76 -7.95 13.61 -3.65
N LYS A 77 -8.21 12.30 -3.49
CA LYS A 77 -8.51 11.71 -2.17
C LYS A 77 -7.76 10.41 -1.92
N PRO A 78 -7.35 10.14 -0.66
CA PRO A 78 -6.89 8.82 -0.27
C PRO A 78 -8.03 7.80 -0.42
N LEU A 79 -7.67 6.59 -0.80
CA LEU A 79 -8.58 5.46 -0.85
C LEU A 79 -8.88 4.94 0.56
N ALA A 80 -10.04 4.28 0.75
CA ALA A 80 -10.42 3.73 2.06
C ALA A 80 -9.39 2.73 2.61
N GLN A 81 -8.78 1.96 1.70
CA GLN A 81 -7.68 1.03 1.97
C GLN A 81 -6.51 1.68 2.73
N ALA A 82 -6.22 2.97 2.48
CA ALA A 82 -5.14 3.69 3.14
C ALA A 82 -5.40 3.84 4.65
N GLU A 83 -6.63 4.13 5.05
CA GLU A 83 -7.01 4.21 6.45
C GLU A 83 -7.06 2.83 7.11
N ASP A 84 -7.43 1.79 6.37
CA ASP A 84 -7.42 0.42 6.88
C ASP A 84 -6.00 -0.07 7.19
N LEU A 85 -5.02 0.31 6.36
CA LEU A 85 -3.60 0.08 6.66
C LEU A 85 -3.20 0.78 7.96
N LEU A 86 -3.48 2.08 8.10
CA LEU A 86 -3.10 2.86 9.28
C LEU A 86 -3.76 2.30 10.56
N LYS A 87 -5.05 1.94 10.52
CA LYS A 87 -5.73 1.29 11.65
C LYS A 87 -5.11 -0.06 12.01
N SER A 88 -4.63 -0.81 11.03
CA SER A 88 -3.95 -2.08 11.27
C SER A 88 -2.59 -1.86 11.96
N ILE A 89 -1.84 -0.85 11.51
CA ILE A 89 -0.57 -0.44 12.13
C ILE A 89 -0.78 0.07 13.56
N ASP A 90 -1.81 0.88 13.80
CA ASP A 90 -2.13 1.40 15.14
C ASP A 90 -2.40 0.27 16.15
N ARG A 91 -2.81 -0.91 15.66
CA ARG A 91 -3.06 -2.11 16.47
C ARG A 91 -1.89 -3.09 16.49
N ALA A 92 -0.75 -2.74 15.92
CA ALA A 92 0.41 -3.65 15.83
C ALA A 92 0.91 -4.12 17.21
N TYR A 93 0.67 -3.35 18.28
CA TYR A 93 0.96 -3.73 19.66
C TYR A 93 0.24 -5.01 20.09
N GLN A 94 -0.91 -5.32 19.49
CA GLN A 94 -1.66 -6.55 19.76
C GLN A 94 -0.91 -7.79 19.31
N GLU A 95 -0.01 -7.64 18.34
CA GLU A 95 0.80 -8.71 17.78
C GLU A 95 2.26 -8.65 18.27
N GLY A 96 2.54 -7.81 19.29
CA GLY A 96 3.87 -7.65 19.89
C GLY A 96 4.83 -6.72 19.15
N PHE A 97 4.33 -5.90 18.22
CA PHE A 97 5.13 -4.91 17.49
C PHE A 97 4.88 -3.49 18.00
N GLN A 98 5.84 -2.58 17.84
CA GLN A 98 5.63 -1.16 18.19
C GLN A 98 5.05 -0.42 16.96
N PRO A 99 3.89 0.25 17.07
CA PRO A 99 3.32 1.02 15.95
C PRO A 99 4.28 2.08 15.38
N ASP A 100 5.11 2.68 16.26
CA ASP A 100 6.07 3.71 15.87
C ASP A 100 7.18 3.19 14.93
N ASP A 101 7.41 1.87 14.84
CA ASP A 101 8.33 1.29 13.85
C ASP A 101 7.83 1.45 12.40
N TYR A 102 6.55 1.78 12.20
CA TYR A 102 5.88 1.83 10.89
C TYR A 102 5.53 3.26 10.45
N ASN A 103 6.19 4.28 11.02
CA ASN A 103 6.13 5.68 10.57
C ASN A 103 4.70 6.21 10.28
N ALA A 104 3.70 5.77 11.05
CA ALA A 104 2.30 6.11 10.80
C ALA A 104 2.04 7.61 10.98
N LYS A 105 2.77 8.26 11.90
CA LYS A 105 2.70 9.70 12.17
C LYS A 105 3.15 10.51 10.95
N GLU A 106 4.25 10.11 10.33
CA GLU A 106 4.80 10.73 9.12
C GLU A 106 3.84 10.56 7.94
N ILE A 107 3.24 9.38 7.78
CA ILE A 107 2.22 9.13 6.75
C ILE A 107 1.01 10.06 6.95
N ARG A 108 0.47 10.15 8.17
CA ARG A 108 -0.66 11.04 8.47
C ARG A 108 -0.31 12.51 8.23
N SER A 109 0.91 12.93 8.58
CA SER A 109 1.39 14.29 8.28
C SER A 109 1.46 14.55 6.78
N LEU A 110 1.95 13.60 5.98
CA LEU A 110 1.92 13.70 4.52
C LEU A 110 0.49 13.73 3.96
N GLN A 111 -0.43 12.90 4.47
CA GLN A 111 -1.84 12.96 4.07
C GLN A 111 -2.42 14.36 4.32
N GLN A 112 -2.15 14.96 5.49
CA GLN A 112 -2.60 16.32 5.79
C GLN A 112 -1.97 17.37 4.87
N LYS A 113 -0.69 17.22 4.54
CA LYS A 113 0.01 18.11 3.59
C LYS A 113 -0.61 18.07 2.19
N VAL A 114 -0.98 16.88 1.72
CA VAL A 114 -1.49 16.66 0.35
C VAL A 114 -2.99 16.92 0.24
N PHE A 115 -3.78 16.54 1.25
CA PHE A 115 -5.25 16.54 1.19
C PHE A 115 -5.92 17.51 2.18
N GLY A 116 -5.17 18.15 3.07
CA GLY A 116 -5.72 19.06 4.07
C GLY A 116 -6.20 20.39 3.49
N ALA A 117 -6.97 21.14 4.29
CA ALA A 117 -7.53 22.43 3.89
C ALA A 117 -6.49 23.49 3.47
N ASN A 118 -5.25 23.35 3.97
CA ASN A 118 -4.12 24.23 3.65
C ASN A 118 -3.13 23.58 2.67
N ALA A 119 -3.54 22.55 1.92
CA ALA A 119 -2.69 21.90 0.93
C ALA A 119 -2.17 22.93 -0.08
N ARG A 120 -0.86 22.93 -0.29
CA ARG A 120 -0.21 23.81 -1.26
C ARG A 120 0.07 23.00 -2.52
N ASP A 121 -0.14 23.61 -3.69
CA ASP A 121 0.12 22.94 -4.98
C ASP A 121 1.60 22.77 -5.29
N ASN A 122 2.47 23.53 -4.62
CA ASN A 122 3.90 23.45 -4.83
C ASN A 122 4.41 22.05 -4.49
N ASN A 123 4.74 21.29 -5.54
CA ASN A 123 5.26 19.92 -5.51
C ASN A 123 4.26 18.81 -5.13
N ARG A 124 2.95 19.05 -5.30
CA ARG A 124 1.86 18.10 -4.96
C ARG A 124 2.07 16.69 -5.55
N LEU A 125 2.49 16.58 -6.81
CA LEU A 125 2.71 15.28 -7.47
C LEU A 125 3.84 14.48 -6.80
N ALA A 126 4.92 15.13 -6.36
CA ALA A 126 6.01 14.44 -5.67
C ALA A 126 5.58 14.00 -4.26
N ASP A 127 4.80 14.82 -3.56
CA ASP A 127 4.26 14.46 -2.25
C ASP A 127 3.26 13.29 -2.34
N LEU A 128 2.48 13.21 -3.42
CA LEU A 128 1.60 12.07 -3.71
C LEU A 128 2.39 10.77 -3.91
N ILE A 129 3.46 10.81 -4.70
CA ILE A 129 4.34 9.65 -4.93
C ILE A 129 5.02 9.24 -3.62
N GLU A 130 5.54 10.21 -2.85
CA GLU A 130 6.17 9.94 -1.56
C GLU A 130 5.20 9.27 -0.58
N LEU A 131 3.97 9.77 -0.50
CA LEU A 131 2.93 9.20 0.34
C LEU A 131 2.63 7.75 -0.09
N ASP A 132 2.44 7.52 -1.38
CA ASP A 132 2.11 6.21 -1.93
C ASP A 132 3.24 5.20 -1.67
N PHE A 133 4.49 5.59 -1.89
CA PHE A 133 5.66 4.75 -1.61
C PHE A 133 5.80 4.44 -0.12
N ARG A 134 5.56 5.41 0.76
CA ARG A 134 5.60 5.19 2.22
C ARG A 134 4.52 4.23 2.69
N MET A 135 3.30 4.36 2.17
CA MET A 135 2.22 3.42 2.50
C MET A 135 2.53 2.01 2.01
N THR A 136 2.97 1.88 0.75
CA THR A 136 3.37 0.57 0.18
C THR A 136 4.52 -0.05 0.98
N ALA A 137 5.57 0.71 1.28
CA ALA A 137 6.70 0.21 2.06
C ALA A 137 6.30 -0.25 3.47
N ASN A 138 5.39 0.48 4.13
CA ASN A 138 4.88 0.11 5.45
C ASN A 138 4.01 -1.14 5.41
N TYR A 139 3.13 -1.27 4.41
CA TYR A 139 2.37 -2.50 4.20
C TYR A 139 3.32 -3.69 4.03
N LEU A 140 4.30 -3.58 3.12
CA LEU A 140 5.25 -4.67 2.84
C LEU A 140 6.08 -5.05 4.07
N THR A 141 6.55 -4.06 4.83
CA THR A 141 7.30 -4.27 6.07
C THR A 141 6.44 -4.98 7.11
N TYR A 142 5.22 -4.48 7.35
CA TYR A 142 4.34 -5.06 8.35
C TYR A 142 3.86 -6.47 7.95
N ALA A 143 3.51 -6.67 6.67
CA ALA A 143 3.16 -7.97 6.13
C ALA A 143 4.31 -8.99 6.29
N SER A 144 5.54 -8.58 6.01
CA SER A 144 6.72 -9.42 6.26
C SER A 144 6.83 -9.79 7.73
N HIS A 145 6.74 -8.81 8.64
CA HIS A 145 6.83 -9.05 10.08
C HIS A 145 5.74 -10.01 10.58
N LEU A 146 4.49 -9.87 10.12
CA LEU A 146 3.39 -10.76 10.48
C LEU A 146 3.60 -12.19 9.96
N PHE A 147 4.15 -12.34 8.75
CA PHE A 147 4.26 -13.64 8.09
C PHE A 147 5.49 -14.44 8.51
N SER A 148 6.65 -13.79 8.58
CA SER A 148 7.95 -14.42 8.83
C SER A 148 8.54 -14.09 10.21
N GLY A 149 7.91 -13.19 10.98
CA GLY A 149 8.53 -12.56 12.14
C GLY A 149 9.50 -11.45 11.73
N ARG A 150 9.91 -10.64 12.70
CA ARG A 150 10.85 -9.52 12.49
C ARG A 150 12.31 -9.95 12.46
N THR A 151 12.66 -11.00 13.21
CA THR A 151 14.07 -11.41 13.37
C THR A 151 14.38 -12.62 12.52
N ASN A 152 15.48 -12.55 11.75
CA ASN A 152 15.99 -13.71 11.05
C ASN A 152 16.71 -14.66 12.03
N PRO A 153 16.17 -15.86 12.30
CA PRO A 153 16.76 -16.77 13.30
C PRO A 153 18.17 -17.25 12.93
N THR A 154 18.48 -17.35 11.62
CA THR A 154 19.82 -17.75 11.16
C THR A 154 20.90 -16.70 11.45
N ARG A 155 20.51 -15.44 11.70
CA ARG A 155 21.45 -14.41 12.18
C ARG A 155 21.71 -14.53 13.68
N LEU A 156 20.76 -15.09 14.44
CA LEU A 156 20.90 -15.32 15.88
C LEU A 156 21.71 -16.58 16.18
N ASN A 157 21.44 -17.67 15.46
CA ASN A 157 22.19 -18.91 15.58
C ASN A 157 22.18 -19.67 14.24
N LYS A 158 23.37 -20.00 13.73
CA LYS A 158 23.55 -20.74 12.47
C LYS A 158 23.00 -22.17 12.53
N ASP A 159 22.93 -22.75 13.73
CA ASP A 159 22.41 -24.10 13.96
C ASP A 159 20.86 -24.12 14.05
N TRP A 160 20.23 -22.95 14.03
CA TRP A 160 18.78 -22.83 14.01
C TRP A 160 18.22 -23.17 12.62
N LEU A 161 17.77 -24.41 12.42
CA LEU A 161 17.35 -24.98 11.13
C LEU A 161 15.98 -24.51 10.58
N SER A 162 15.38 -23.47 11.15
CA SER A 162 14.09 -22.95 10.64
C SER A 162 14.27 -22.31 9.27
N LYS A 163 13.60 -22.87 8.26
CA LYS A 163 13.55 -22.30 6.92
C LYS A 163 12.77 -20.98 6.95
N PRO A 164 13.31 -19.88 6.39
CA PRO A 164 12.56 -18.65 6.23
C PRO A 164 11.31 -18.89 5.40
N ARG A 165 10.15 -18.42 5.88
CA ARG A 165 8.92 -18.43 5.10
C ARG A 165 9.00 -17.27 4.09
N LYS A 166 8.70 -17.55 2.83
CA LYS A 166 8.62 -16.54 1.77
C LYS A 166 7.23 -16.48 1.18
N LYS A 167 6.82 -15.28 0.80
CA LYS A 167 5.57 -15.00 0.12
C LYS A 167 5.81 -13.82 -0.82
N ASP A 168 5.24 -13.88 -2.01
CA ASP A 168 5.22 -12.74 -2.93
C ASP A 168 4.29 -11.68 -2.32
N LEU A 169 4.89 -10.69 -1.66
CA LEU A 169 4.15 -9.65 -0.93
C LEU A 169 3.63 -8.58 -1.89
N SER A 170 4.29 -8.39 -3.04
CA SER A 170 3.85 -7.53 -4.13
C SER A 170 2.49 -7.99 -4.68
N ALA A 171 2.40 -9.24 -5.14
CA ALA A 171 1.16 -9.81 -5.65
C ALA A 171 0.08 -9.90 -4.57
N TYR A 172 0.48 -10.16 -3.33
CA TYR A 172 -0.45 -10.20 -2.20
C TYR A 172 -1.08 -8.83 -1.90
N LEU A 173 -0.27 -7.76 -1.92
CA LEU A 173 -0.77 -6.39 -1.78
C LEU A 173 -1.69 -6.01 -2.94
N GLU A 174 -1.32 -6.35 -4.19
CA GLU A 174 -2.14 -6.04 -5.36
C GLU A 174 -3.56 -6.63 -5.22
N ALA A 175 -3.64 -7.90 -4.83
CA ALA A 175 -4.92 -8.56 -4.58
C ALA A 175 -5.70 -7.89 -3.43
N ALA A 176 -5.01 -7.48 -2.36
CA ALA A 176 -5.65 -6.81 -1.23
C ALA A 176 -6.21 -5.42 -1.60
N ILE A 177 -5.50 -4.64 -2.41
CA ILE A 177 -5.96 -3.35 -2.92
C ILE A 177 -7.17 -3.54 -3.85
N GLY A 178 -7.06 -4.45 -4.81
CA GLY A 178 -8.09 -4.73 -5.81
C GLY A 178 -9.42 -5.22 -5.21
N ASN A 179 -9.35 -5.95 -4.09
CA ASN A 179 -10.53 -6.49 -3.40
C ASN A 179 -11.00 -5.62 -2.22
N ASN A 180 -10.36 -4.47 -1.95
CA ASN A 180 -10.62 -3.64 -0.77
C ASN A 180 -10.51 -4.44 0.56
N GLN A 181 -9.45 -5.22 0.68
CA GLN A 181 -9.24 -6.20 1.76
C GLN A 181 -7.90 -5.99 2.46
N VAL A 182 -7.36 -4.76 2.49
CA VAL A 182 -6.04 -4.48 3.09
C VAL A 182 -5.95 -4.94 4.54
N GLY A 183 -6.89 -4.56 5.40
CA GLY A 183 -6.91 -5.01 6.81
C GLY A 183 -7.03 -6.53 6.95
N GLN A 184 -7.91 -7.17 6.16
CA GLN A 184 -8.08 -8.63 6.18
C GLN A 184 -6.82 -9.35 5.70
N SER A 185 -6.16 -8.84 4.68
CA SER A 185 -4.92 -9.43 4.15
C SER A 185 -3.82 -9.46 5.20
N LEU A 186 -3.70 -8.42 6.04
CA LEU A 186 -2.73 -8.41 7.13
C LEU A 186 -3.11 -9.43 8.21
N ALA A 187 -4.39 -9.50 8.59
CA ALA A 187 -4.88 -10.48 9.56
C ALA A 187 -4.65 -11.94 9.09
N ASP A 188 -4.78 -12.21 7.79
CA ASP A 188 -4.60 -13.55 7.21
C ASP A 188 -3.13 -14.03 7.19
N LEU A 189 -2.16 -13.13 7.38
CA LEU A 189 -0.74 -13.48 7.50
C LEU A 189 -0.37 -14.04 8.87
N LEU A 190 -1.19 -13.78 9.89
CA LEU A 190 -0.96 -14.23 11.25
C LEU A 190 -0.91 -15.77 11.36
N PRO A 191 -0.06 -16.32 12.23
CA PRO A 191 -0.08 -17.75 12.52
C PRO A 191 -1.46 -18.19 13.07
N ARG A 192 -1.98 -19.30 12.55
CA ARG A 192 -3.29 -19.85 12.92
C ARG A 192 -3.23 -20.90 14.04
N SER A 193 -2.07 -21.07 14.68
CA SER A 193 -1.88 -22.09 15.72
C SER A 193 -2.51 -21.66 17.04
N ALA A 194 -3.08 -22.60 17.78
CA ALA A 194 -3.65 -22.31 19.10
C ALA A 194 -2.60 -21.73 20.06
N GLN A 195 -1.34 -22.15 19.93
CA GLN A 195 -0.23 -21.61 20.71
C GLN A 195 -0.04 -20.11 20.46
N TYR A 196 -0.09 -19.67 19.20
CA TYR A 196 0.02 -18.25 18.87
C TYR A 196 -1.14 -17.44 19.45
N THR A 197 -2.37 -17.94 19.30
CA THR A 197 -3.56 -17.29 19.88
C THR A 197 -3.46 -17.14 21.39
N ASN A 198 -3.03 -18.19 22.09
CA ASN A 198 -2.86 -18.16 23.55
C ASN A 198 -1.78 -17.14 23.96
N LEU A 199 -0.65 -17.10 23.26
CA LEU A 199 0.42 -16.13 23.54
C LEU A 199 -0.05 -14.69 23.33
N ARG A 200 -0.80 -14.43 22.25
CA ARG A 200 -1.39 -13.12 21.98
C ARG A 200 -2.36 -12.69 23.10
N GLN A 201 -3.20 -13.60 23.58
CA GLN A 201 -4.10 -13.31 24.69
C GLN A 201 -3.34 -12.97 25.98
N GLN A 202 -2.29 -13.73 26.30
CA GLN A 202 -1.45 -13.43 27.47
C GLN A 202 -0.73 -12.10 27.32
N LEU A 203 -0.21 -11.77 26.14
CA LEU A 203 0.39 -10.46 25.86
C LEU A 203 -0.58 -9.32 26.20
N MET A 204 -1.84 -9.42 25.74
CA MET A 204 -2.86 -8.43 26.03
C MET A 204 -3.22 -8.36 27.51
N HIS A 205 -3.25 -9.51 28.20
CA HIS A 205 -3.47 -9.54 29.64
C HIS A 205 -2.36 -8.79 30.41
N TYR A 206 -1.10 -9.07 30.12
CA TYR A 206 0.03 -8.39 30.77
C TYR A 206 0.12 -6.91 30.42
N ALA A 207 -0.18 -6.53 29.17
CA ALA A 207 -0.22 -5.13 28.76
C ALA A 207 -1.27 -4.33 29.53
N ALA A 208 -2.42 -4.93 29.84
CA ALA A 208 -3.48 -4.30 30.62
C ALA A 208 -3.11 -4.13 32.11
N ILE A 209 -2.22 -4.98 32.65
CA ILE A 209 -1.75 -4.87 34.04
C ILE A 209 -0.66 -3.79 34.18
N GLY A 210 0.15 -3.57 33.15
CA GLY A 210 1.27 -2.63 33.16
C GLY A 210 0.95 -1.20 32.71
N ALA A 211 -0.29 -0.91 32.31
CA ALA A 211 -0.77 0.41 31.89
C ALA A 211 -1.38 1.18 33.06
#